data_AF-A0AAU9X3L1-F1
#
_entry.id   AF-A0AAU9X3L1-F1
#
_cell.length_a   1.000
_cell.length_b   1.000
_cell.length_c   1.000
_cell.angle_alpha   90.00
_cell.angle_beta   90.00
_cell.angle_gamma   90.00
#
_symmetry.space_group_name_H-M   'P 1'
#
loop_
_entity.id
_entity.type
_entity.pdbx_description
1 polymer ?
#
loop_
_entity_poly.entity_id
_entity_poly.type
_entity_poly.pdbx_seq_one_letter_code
_entity_poly.pdbx_strand_id
1 'polypeptide(L)'
;MYALILFSVVLMTAQISALTPIPVRVHFITEQNQKLDGDTTKDYLAALCGGCAFQGLKALFGVSLVNRDWSYDTGYYMTITVKDTDGNFIANNSDASGIPVPDFNFTYVAKYKNLFFQVVAGPAATFVFTLSLTFDYTDRVYPQSECTHRWQMTTSENTVWRKYRGGNNTALLQPVFKTAITQSIETEDFKLYRLDYCFGDELSYKITVSVITEDQKSGFVTYVCKKTYMIKHGRCDVRTPYRDISGGPVNVVVMDVEKPADFGPVHVLLSGDGRHGQSNRFTLAASVPYMSTDRHSKMFALLLLGAVFVFAQASPFRMIELEDSLPLAPIPIPVEVQFITQKDQVYTGKKNLSYHAALCGGCSFDGLNARFAVNLVNNPWDKDEGDYITVYVRATDPTGTIIASNEDDILPDFNFTYFAKYKNLFFDVITGPAPSFSFTLSLTFDYKDRVYLPRPCVPRWQMTAEEYAVAKNYSSKDVDSAYDLIPIFKSASTQSVLTRNKKLFRLDYCFGPSHHYNVTITVIANDQQSGFATYVCSKTYVAKKGTCDVLTPNFDISGGAVNVVLMGLDGPQDYGPILVRVRGDGRYGLSNNFTLAGSAPYTIF
;
A
#
# COMPACT_ATOMS: atom_id res chain seq x y z
N MET A 1 18.88 -32.92 14.68
CA MET A 1 18.87 -31.43 14.72
C MET A 1 18.84 -30.81 13.33
N TYR A 2 19.82 -31.05 12.44
CA TYR A 2 19.70 -30.65 11.02
C TYR A 2 18.51 -31.34 10.32
N ALA A 3 18.27 -32.62 10.61
CA ALA A 3 17.23 -33.42 9.95
C ALA A 3 15.80 -32.90 10.16
N LEU A 4 15.47 -32.31 11.32
CA LEU A 4 14.11 -31.86 11.65
C LEU A 4 13.81 -30.48 11.05
N ILE A 5 14.76 -29.55 11.09
CA ILE A 5 14.68 -28.25 10.38
C ILE A 5 14.66 -28.48 8.87
N LEU A 6 15.48 -29.43 8.36
CA LEU A 6 15.37 -29.86 6.97
C LEU A 6 13.98 -30.44 6.69
N PHE A 7 13.39 -31.23 7.58
CA PHE A 7 12.07 -31.83 7.34
C PHE A 7 10.95 -30.79 7.26
N SER A 8 10.87 -29.84 8.19
CA SER A 8 9.84 -28.79 8.17
C SER A 8 10.04 -27.78 7.04
N VAL A 9 11.29 -27.40 6.73
CA VAL A 9 11.58 -26.61 5.52
C VAL A 9 11.25 -27.40 4.26
N VAL A 10 11.53 -28.71 4.20
CA VAL A 10 11.19 -29.58 3.06
C VAL A 10 9.67 -29.73 2.90
N LEU A 11 8.90 -29.84 3.99
CA LEU A 11 7.43 -29.94 3.95
C LEU A 11 6.78 -28.63 3.48
N MET A 12 7.14 -27.49 4.11
CA MET A 12 6.64 -26.17 3.69
C MET A 12 6.99 -25.90 2.24
N THR A 13 8.21 -26.26 1.85
CA THR A 13 8.63 -26.08 0.48
C THR A 13 7.89 -27.00 -0.50
N ALA A 14 7.54 -28.22 -0.13
CA ALA A 14 6.72 -29.12 -0.94
C ALA A 14 5.29 -28.57 -1.11
N GLN A 15 4.66 -28.07 -0.03
CA GLN A 15 3.34 -27.43 -0.09
C GLN A 15 3.32 -26.21 -1.01
N ILE A 16 4.31 -25.32 -0.89
CA ILE A 16 4.45 -24.14 -1.76
C ILE A 16 4.64 -24.55 -3.24
N SER A 17 5.33 -25.66 -3.50
CA SER A 17 5.61 -26.13 -4.86
C SER A 17 4.37 -26.59 -5.62
N ALA A 18 3.30 -26.97 -4.91
CA ALA A 18 2.04 -27.41 -5.50
C ALA A 18 1.07 -26.25 -5.82
N LEU A 19 1.39 -25.02 -5.40
CA LEU A 19 0.49 -23.88 -5.56
C LEU A 19 0.38 -23.46 -7.03
N THR A 20 -0.86 -23.33 -7.50
CA THR A 20 -1.13 -22.73 -8.81
C THR A 20 -1.28 -21.21 -8.65
N PRO A 21 -0.49 -20.39 -9.35
CA PRO A 21 -0.57 -18.93 -9.21
C PRO A 21 -1.93 -18.38 -9.65
N ILE A 22 -2.58 -17.60 -8.79
CA ILE A 22 -3.84 -16.92 -9.02
C ILE A 22 -3.56 -15.57 -9.71
N PRO A 23 -4.04 -15.32 -10.94
CA PRO A 23 -3.84 -14.03 -11.59
C PRO A 23 -4.65 -12.93 -10.88
N VAL A 24 -4.00 -11.79 -10.65
CA VAL A 24 -4.65 -10.62 -10.02
C VAL A 24 -5.14 -9.67 -11.11
N ARG A 25 -6.38 -9.20 -10.95
CA ARG A 25 -6.99 -8.17 -11.81
C ARG A 25 -6.07 -6.95 -11.93
N VAL A 26 -5.94 -6.45 -13.15
CA VAL A 26 -5.16 -5.25 -13.47
C VAL A 26 -6.10 -4.12 -13.87
N HIS A 27 -5.76 -2.93 -13.40
CA HIS A 27 -6.38 -1.65 -13.68
C HIS A 27 -5.33 -0.75 -14.31
N PHE A 28 -5.50 -0.40 -15.57
CA PHE A 28 -4.70 0.61 -16.25
C PHE A 28 -5.33 1.98 -16.00
N ILE A 29 -4.63 2.87 -15.30
CA ILE A 29 -5.14 4.16 -14.87
C ILE A 29 -4.22 5.31 -15.30
N THR A 30 -4.75 6.52 -15.36
CA THR A 30 -3.92 7.72 -15.55
C THR A 30 -3.06 7.99 -14.32
N GLU A 31 -1.78 8.35 -14.48
CA GLU A 31 -0.90 8.67 -13.33
C GLU A 31 -1.35 9.93 -12.57
N GLN A 32 -2.06 10.81 -13.28
CA GLN A 32 -2.54 12.08 -12.77
C GLN A 32 -3.85 12.49 -13.43
N ASN A 33 -4.54 13.45 -12.82
CA ASN A 33 -5.66 14.16 -13.44
C ASN A 33 -5.25 14.70 -14.82
N GLN A 34 -6.04 14.34 -15.81
CA GLN A 34 -5.89 14.79 -17.18
C GLN A 34 -6.70 16.06 -17.38
N LYS A 35 -6.17 16.96 -18.22
CA LYS A 35 -6.87 18.15 -18.66
C LYS A 35 -7.01 18.13 -20.17
N LEU A 36 -8.23 18.38 -20.65
CA LEU A 36 -8.51 18.65 -22.06
C LEU A 36 -9.40 19.88 -22.15
N ASP A 37 -9.09 20.76 -23.10
CA ASP A 37 -10.00 21.85 -23.44
C ASP A 37 -11.08 21.34 -24.40
N GLY A 38 -12.18 22.09 -24.53
CA GLY A 38 -13.32 21.68 -25.36
C GLY A 38 -12.92 21.34 -26.80
N ASP A 39 -13.53 20.30 -27.36
CA ASP A 39 -13.31 19.80 -28.72
C ASP A 39 -11.85 19.38 -29.04
N THR A 40 -11.00 19.23 -28.01
CA THR A 40 -9.63 18.74 -28.19
C THR A 40 -9.54 17.22 -28.05
N THR A 41 -8.48 16.64 -28.64
CA THR A 41 -8.22 15.20 -28.64
C THR A 41 -6.91 14.88 -27.95
N LYS A 42 -6.89 13.77 -27.20
CA LYS A 42 -5.67 13.18 -26.65
C LYS A 42 -5.70 11.66 -26.74
N ASP A 43 -4.57 11.08 -27.10
CA ASP A 43 -4.45 9.64 -27.29
C ASP A 43 -3.78 8.98 -26.07
N TYR A 44 -4.30 7.85 -25.63
CA TYR A 44 -3.78 7.08 -24.50
C TYR A 44 -3.35 5.69 -24.93
N LEU A 45 -2.38 5.11 -24.23
CA LEU A 45 -1.87 3.77 -24.47
C LEU A 45 -2.00 2.90 -23.21
N ALA A 46 -2.58 1.70 -23.36
CA ALA A 46 -2.38 0.60 -22.42
C ALA A 46 -1.46 -0.45 -23.07
N ALA A 47 -0.28 -0.66 -22.48
CA ALA A 47 0.72 -1.59 -23.00
C ALA A 47 0.54 -3.00 -22.42
N LEU A 48 0.30 -3.98 -23.29
CA LEU A 48 -0.10 -5.35 -22.92
C LEU A 48 0.89 -6.43 -23.42
N CYS A 49 2.04 -6.06 -24.01
CA CYS A 49 3.11 -6.95 -24.47
C CYS A 49 2.61 -8.15 -25.32
N GLY A 50 1.89 -7.88 -26.41
CA GLY A 50 1.34 -8.93 -27.27
C GLY A 50 0.05 -9.60 -26.76
N GLY A 51 -0.48 -9.18 -25.60
CA GLY A 51 -1.89 -9.40 -25.29
C GLY A 51 -2.31 -10.78 -24.80
N CYS A 52 -1.46 -11.79 -24.94
CA CYS A 52 -1.84 -13.19 -24.70
C CYS A 52 -2.43 -13.43 -23.29
N ALA A 53 -1.89 -12.75 -22.27
CA ALA A 53 -2.36 -12.87 -20.90
C ALA A 53 -3.80 -12.36 -20.70
N PHE A 54 -4.31 -11.54 -21.63
CA PHE A 54 -5.61 -10.88 -21.58
C PHE A 54 -6.62 -11.45 -22.58
N GLN A 55 -6.24 -12.43 -23.41
CA GLN A 55 -7.09 -13.04 -24.43
C GLN A 55 -8.44 -13.49 -23.83
N GLY A 56 -9.53 -13.07 -24.47
CA GLY A 56 -10.89 -13.48 -24.11
C GLY A 56 -11.45 -12.79 -22.86
N LEU A 57 -10.67 -11.94 -22.17
CA LEU A 57 -11.16 -11.20 -21.01
C LEU A 57 -12.10 -10.09 -21.43
N LYS A 58 -13.12 -9.82 -20.61
CA LYS A 58 -13.88 -8.57 -20.70
C LYS A 58 -13.03 -7.43 -20.13
N ALA A 59 -12.87 -6.40 -20.93
CA ALA A 59 -12.31 -5.13 -20.52
C ALA A 59 -13.46 -4.18 -20.17
N LEU A 60 -13.37 -3.55 -19.00
CA LEU A 60 -14.23 -2.45 -18.58
C LEU A 60 -13.44 -1.15 -18.64
N PHE A 61 -13.86 -0.22 -19.49
CA PHE A 61 -13.29 1.11 -19.56
C PHE A 61 -14.22 2.11 -18.86
N GLY A 62 -13.65 3.04 -18.09
CA GLY A 62 -14.40 4.06 -17.36
C GLY A 62 -13.69 5.41 -17.37
N VAL A 63 -14.50 6.47 -17.45
CA VAL A 63 -14.07 7.87 -17.34
C VAL A 63 -14.69 8.50 -16.11
N SER A 64 -13.85 9.10 -15.28
CA SER A 64 -14.30 9.83 -14.09
C SER A 64 -14.04 11.32 -14.26
N LEU A 65 -15.12 12.12 -14.30
CA LEU A 65 -15.04 13.57 -14.41
C LEU A 65 -14.88 14.19 -13.01
N VAL A 66 -13.75 14.88 -12.83
CA VAL A 66 -13.30 15.43 -11.55
C VAL A 66 -14.01 16.74 -11.23
N ASN A 67 -14.29 17.57 -12.24
CA ASN A 67 -14.78 18.94 -12.07
C ASN A 67 -16.29 19.14 -12.28
N ARG A 68 -16.96 18.35 -13.14
CA ARG A 68 -18.42 18.37 -13.34
C ARG A 68 -19.00 17.01 -13.72
N ASP A 69 -20.31 16.93 -13.81
CA ASP A 69 -21.06 15.71 -14.00
C ASP A 69 -21.16 15.40 -15.49
N TRP A 70 -21.23 14.11 -15.81
CA TRP A 70 -21.42 13.69 -17.19
C TRP A 70 -22.79 14.13 -17.69
N SER A 71 -22.83 14.95 -18.73
CA SER A 71 -24.08 15.46 -19.29
C SER A 71 -23.91 15.75 -20.77
N TYR A 72 -24.66 15.01 -21.58
CA TYR A 72 -24.72 15.22 -23.02
C TYR A 72 -25.29 16.60 -23.36
N ASP A 73 -26.40 16.97 -22.71
CA ASP A 73 -27.13 18.23 -22.98
C ASP A 73 -26.31 19.48 -22.68
N THR A 74 -25.46 19.44 -21.65
CA THR A 74 -24.60 20.58 -21.28
C THR A 74 -23.26 20.56 -22.01
N GLY A 75 -23.01 19.56 -22.85
CA GLY A 75 -21.74 19.39 -23.56
C GLY A 75 -20.59 18.84 -22.69
N TYR A 76 -20.88 18.43 -21.46
CA TYR A 76 -19.91 17.89 -20.49
C TYR A 76 -19.82 16.36 -20.60
N TYR A 77 -19.36 15.88 -21.75
CA TYR A 77 -19.14 14.46 -22.02
C TYR A 77 -17.82 14.27 -22.77
N MET A 78 -17.38 13.02 -22.89
CA MET A 78 -16.24 12.63 -23.74
C MET A 78 -16.65 11.52 -24.69
N THR A 79 -16.08 11.52 -25.90
CA THR A 79 -16.13 10.35 -26.78
C THR A 79 -14.81 9.60 -26.72
N ILE A 80 -14.89 8.28 -26.63
CA ILE A 80 -13.73 7.41 -26.50
C ILE A 80 -13.81 6.38 -27.62
N THR A 81 -12.74 6.30 -28.40
CA THR A 81 -12.57 5.27 -29.43
C THR A 81 -11.39 4.40 -29.08
N VAL A 82 -11.62 3.09 -28.99
CA VAL A 82 -10.60 2.08 -28.73
C VAL A 82 -10.10 1.51 -30.06
N LYS A 83 -8.77 1.49 -30.25
CA LYS A 83 -8.09 0.97 -31.44
C LYS A 83 -7.01 -0.03 -31.07
N ASP A 84 -6.71 -0.96 -31.97
CA ASP A 84 -5.56 -1.85 -31.85
C ASP A 84 -4.26 -1.20 -32.36
N THR A 85 -3.17 -1.98 -32.31
CA THR A 85 -1.84 -1.58 -32.79
C THR A 85 -1.78 -1.20 -34.27
N ASP A 86 -2.67 -1.76 -35.08
CA ASP A 86 -2.73 -1.49 -36.52
C ASP A 86 -3.70 -0.34 -36.85
N GLY A 87 -4.35 0.23 -35.82
CA GLY A 87 -5.30 1.33 -35.94
C GLY A 87 -6.75 0.89 -36.21
N ASN A 88 -7.03 -0.41 -36.16
CA ASN A 88 -8.38 -0.92 -36.38
C ASN A 88 -9.30 -0.58 -35.20
N PHE A 89 -10.55 -0.24 -35.49
CA PHE A 89 -11.57 0.03 -34.50
C PHE A 89 -11.92 -1.24 -33.69
N ILE A 90 -12.00 -1.11 -32.37
CA ILE A 90 -12.41 -2.17 -31.45
C ILE A 90 -13.78 -1.85 -30.84
N ALA A 91 -13.92 -0.69 -30.21
CA ALA A 91 -15.11 -0.29 -29.47
C ALA A 91 -15.18 1.24 -29.29
N ASN A 92 -16.36 1.75 -28.91
CA ASN A 92 -16.56 3.11 -28.46
C ASN A 92 -17.50 3.16 -27.24
N ASN A 93 -17.62 4.33 -26.63
CA ASN A 93 -18.45 4.56 -25.45
C ASN A 93 -19.88 5.03 -25.77
N SER A 94 -20.47 4.65 -26.89
CA SER A 94 -21.85 5.06 -27.24
C SER A 94 -22.88 4.03 -26.76
N ASP A 95 -24.00 4.51 -26.20
CA ASP A 95 -25.17 3.67 -25.93
C ASP A 95 -25.92 3.29 -27.23
N ALA A 96 -27.02 2.55 -27.09
CA ALA A 96 -27.83 2.10 -28.23
C ALA A 96 -28.43 3.27 -29.06
N SER A 97 -28.50 4.47 -28.48
CA SER A 97 -28.99 5.70 -29.13
C SER A 97 -27.86 6.54 -29.73
N GLY A 98 -26.60 6.09 -29.59
CA GLY A 98 -25.41 6.82 -30.03
C GLY A 98 -24.91 7.84 -29.01
N ILE A 99 -25.52 7.94 -27.82
CA ILE A 99 -25.16 8.94 -26.81
C ILE A 99 -23.93 8.43 -26.03
N PRO A 100 -22.89 9.25 -25.85
CA PRO A 100 -21.70 8.87 -25.08
C PRO A 100 -22.04 8.61 -23.61
N VAL A 101 -21.57 7.47 -23.08
CA VAL A 101 -21.68 7.06 -21.68
C VAL A 101 -20.29 7.02 -21.01
N PRO A 102 -20.21 7.23 -19.68
CA PRO A 102 -18.93 7.28 -18.98
C PRO A 102 -18.21 5.92 -18.89
N ASP A 103 -18.95 4.81 -18.99
CA ASP A 103 -18.43 3.46 -18.85
C ASP A 103 -18.95 2.54 -19.94
N PHE A 104 -18.08 1.69 -20.46
CA PHE A 104 -18.43 0.70 -21.48
C PHE A 104 -17.51 -0.51 -21.39
N ASN A 105 -17.95 -1.63 -21.95
CA ASN A 105 -17.17 -2.86 -21.96
C ASN A 105 -16.93 -3.38 -23.39
N PHE A 106 -15.89 -4.18 -23.54
CA PHE A 106 -15.59 -4.90 -24.77
C PHE A 106 -14.79 -6.17 -24.47
N THR A 107 -14.81 -7.14 -25.37
CA THR A 107 -14.00 -8.36 -25.24
C THR A 107 -12.64 -8.15 -25.89
N TYR A 108 -11.58 -8.47 -25.16
CA TYR A 108 -10.23 -8.35 -25.66
C TYR A 108 -9.78 -9.58 -26.45
N VAL A 109 -9.08 -9.34 -27.57
CA VAL A 109 -8.44 -10.36 -28.40
C VAL A 109 -6.96 -10.04 -28.52
N ALA A 110 -6.08 -11.00 -28.26
CA ALA A 110 -4.62 -10.89 -28.26
C ALA A 110 -4.03 -10.38 -29.58
N LYS A 111 -4.73 -10.59 -30.71
CA LYS A 111 -4.35 -9.99 -32.00
C LYS A 111 -4.24 -8.46 -31.92
N TYR A 112 -4.98 -7.82 -31.02
CA TYR A 112 -4.93 -6.37 -30.83
C TYR A 112 -3.57 -5.89 -30.29
N LYS A 113 -2.84 -6.77 -29.59
CA LYS A 113 -1.59 -6.48 -28.87
C LYS A 113 -1.81 -5.33 -27.87
N ASN A 114 -1.38 -4.11 -28.16
CA ASN A 114 -1.62 -2.95 -27.31
C ASN A 114 -2.97 -2.28 -27.64
N LEU A 115 -3.53 -1.56 -26.66
CA LEU A 115 -4.76 -0.79 -26.85
C LEU A 115 -4.47 0.72 -26.86
N PHE A 116 -5.06 1.39 -27.83
CA PHE A 116 -4.98 2.83 -28.01
C PHE A 116 -6.35 3.46 -27.79
N PHE A 117 -6.42 4.52 -27.01
CA PHE A 117 -7.68 5.19 -26.67
C PHE A 117 -7.61 6.62 -27.16
N GLN A 118 -8.39 6.94 -28.17
CA GLN A 118 -8.58 8.31 -28.62
C GLN A 118 -9.71 8.93 -27.81
N VAL A 119 -9.40 9.91 -26.98
CA VAL A 119 -10.36 10.62 -26.13
C VAL A 119 -10.58 12.01 -26.71
N VAL A 120 -11.83 12.33 -27.03
CA VAL A 120 -12.25 13.63 -27.53
C VAL A 120 -13.18 14.28 -26.51
N ALA A 121 -12.81 15.46 -26.06
CA ALA A 121 -13.65 16.27 -25.18
C ALA A 121 -14.88 16.80 -25.92
N GLY A 122 -16.01 16.87 -25.25
CA GLY A 122 -17.19 17.58 -25.75
C GLY A 122 -16.98 19.09 -25.83
N PRO A 123 -18.03 19.87 -26.14
CA PRO A 123 -17.90 21.30 -26.41
C PRO A 123 -17.70 22.17 -25.15
N ALA A 124 -17.78 21.59 -23.95
CA ALA A 124 -17.53 22.36 -22.73
C ALA A 124 -16.08 22.85 -22.62
N ALA A 125 -15.87 24.04 -22.05
CA ALA A 125 -14.58 24.75 -22.14
C ALA A 125 -13.37 23.98 -21.59
N THR A 126 -13.52 23.22 -20.50
CA THR A 126 -12.41 22.52 -19.87
C THR A 126 -12.89 21.30 -19.10
N PHE A 127 -12.22 20.17 -19.33
CA PHE A 127 -12.45 18.92 -18.63
C PHE A 127 -11.25 18.58 -17.74
N VAL A 128 -11.55 18.11 -16.53
CA VAL A 128 -10.57 17.47 -15.65
C VAL A 128 -11.07 16.06 -15.37
N PHE A 129 -10.27 15.04 -15.66
CA PHE A 129 -10.73 13.66 -15.65
C PHE A 129 -9.61 12.64 -15.38
N THR A 130 -10.01 11.43 -14.99
CA THR A 130 -9.15 10.25 -14.93
C THR A 130 -9.74 9.13 -15.78
N LEU A 131 -8.88 8.25 -16.27
CA LEU A 131 -9.27 7.08 -17.08
C LEU A 131 -8.92 5.81 -16.33
N SER A 132 -9.75 4.79 -16.52
CA SER A 132 -9.47 3.44 -16.04
C SER A 132 -9.85 2.40 -17.09
N LEU A 133 -9.02 1.37 -17.22
CA LEU A 133 -9.26 0.18 -18.03
C LEU A 133 -8.97 -1.04 -17.16
N THR A 134 -10.00 -1.84 -16.89
CA THR A 134 -9.91 -2.98 -16.00
C THR A 134 -10.08 -4.28 -16.77
N PHE A 135 -9.18 -5.24 -16.55
CA PHE A 135 -9.33 -6.61 -17.04
C PHE A 135 -9.64 -7.56 -15.90
N ASP A 136 -10.83 -8.17 -15.93
CA ASP A 136 -11.22 -9.16 -14.93
C ASP A 136 -10.91 -10.59 -15.39
N TYR A 137 -10.22 -11.36 -14.53
CA TYR A 137 -9.78 -12.72 -14.84
C TYR A 137 -10.82 -13.79 -14.49
N THR A 138 -11.94 -13.43 -13.87
CA THR A 138 -13.03 -14.38 -13.55
C THR A 138 -13.69 -14.97 -14.78
N ASP A 139 -13.76 -14.21 -15.88
CA ASP A 139 -14.42 -14.60 -17.13
C ASP A 139 -13.45 -15.28 -18.12
N ARG A 140 -12.31 -15.81 -17.64
CA ARG A 140 -11.25 -16.29 -18.52
C ARG A 140 -11.69 -17.50 -19.33
N VAL A 141 -11.92 -17.27 -20.62
CA VAL A 141 -12.00 -18.33 -21.63
C VAL A 141 -10.55 -18.70 -21.97
N TYR A 142 -10.16 -19.95 -21.70
CA TYR A 142 -8.77 -20.43 -21.85
C TYR A 142 -8.14 -20.02 -23.20
N PRO A 143 -6.85 -19.62 -23.21
CA PRO A 143 -6.19 -19.22 -24.44
C PRO A 143 -6.13 -20.39 -25.43
N GLN A 144 -6.50 -20.12 -26.69
CA GLN A 144 -6.12 -20.96 -27.81
C GLN A 144 -4.58 -21.05 -27.88
N SER A 145 -4.07 -22.20 -28.30
CA SER A 145 -2.66 -22.63 -28.28
C SER A 145 -1.66 -21.80 -29.11
N GLU A 146 -1.99 -20.58 -29.53
CA GLU A 146 -1.27 -19.86 -30.60
C GLU A 146 -0.51 -18.59 -30.13
N CYS A 147 -0.50 -18.25 -28.83
CA CYS A 147 0.08 -16.99 -28.36
C CYS A 147 1.10 -17.19 -27.22
N THR A 148 2.37 -16.82 -27.46
CA THR A 148 3.45 -16.90 -26.46
C THR A 148 3.46 -15.65 -25.58
N HIS A 149 3.30 -15.83 -24.27
CA HIS A 149 3.34 -14.74 -23.30
C HIS A 149 4.70 -14.02 -23.35
N ARG A 150 4.68 -12.70 -23.44
CA ARG A 150 5.86 -11.84 -23.32
C ARG A 150 5.65 -10.85 -22.20
N TRP A 151 6.73 -10.57 -21.48
CA TRP A 151 6.75 -9.67 -20.33
C TRP A 151 7.64 -8.46 -20.57
N GLN A 152 8.29 -8.42 -21.74
CA GLN A 152 9.15 -7.33 -22.16
C GLN A 152 8.66 -6.85 -23.52
N MET A 153 8.57 -5.53 -23.66
CA MET A 153 8.23 -4.87 -24.92
C MET A 153 9.31 -5.13 -25.98
N THR A 154 8.90 -5.29 -27.24
CA THR A 154 9.82 -5.25 -28.38
C THR A 154 10.42 -3.86 -28.57
N THR A 155 11.44 -3.75 -29.41
CA THR A 155 11.97 -2.46 -29.85
C THR A 155 10.87 -1.53 -30.39
N SER A 156 9.97 -2.04 -31.23
CA SER A 156 8.86 -1.25 -31.78
C SER A 156 7.84 -0.83 -30.72
N GLU A 157 7.48 -1.74 -29.79
CA GLU A 157 6.60 -1.44 -28.67
C GLU A 157 7.23 -0.39 -27.74
N ASN A 158 8.54 -0.46 -27.46
CA ASN A 158 9.27 0.54 -26.70
C ASN A 158 9.29 1.90 -27.38
N THR A 159 9.46 1.96 -28.71
CA THR A 159 9.39 3.24 -29.45
C THR A 159 8.02 3.91 -29.27
N VAL A 160 6.94 3.13 -29.40
CA VAL A 160 5.57 3.66 -29.19
C VAL A 160 5.38 4.04 -27.73
N TRP A 161 5.79 3.19 -26.79
CA TRP A 161 5.68 3.46 -25.36
C TRP A 161 6.42 4.74 -24.94
N ARG A 162 7.65 4.96 -25.41
CA ARG A 162 8.42 6.20 -25.18
C ARG A 162 7.70 7.43 -25.75
N LYS A 163 7.10 7.33 -26.94
CA LYS A 163 6.30 8.40 -27.55
C LYS A 163 5.12 8.77 -26.64
N TYR A 164 4.35 7.79 -26.17
CA TYR A 164 3.15 8.03 -25.36
C TYR A 164 3.47 8.52 -23.95
N ARG A 165 4.66 8.23 -23.43
CA ARG A 165 5.12 8.73 -22.13
C ARG A 165 5.52 10.21 -22.16
N GLY A 166 6.16 10.67 -23.25
CA GLY A 166 6.74 12.02 -23.34
C GLY A 166 6.03 13.00 -24.28
N GLY A 167 4.98 12.57 -24.99
CA GLY A 167 4.30 13.42 -25.97
C GLY A 167 3.24 14.34 -25.36
N ASN A 168 3.11 15.56 -25.90
CA ASN A 168 2.17 16.57 -25.39
C ASN A 168 0.70 16.14 -25.51
N ASN A 169 0.34 15.45 -26.60
CA ASN A 169 -1.04 15.01 -26.89
C ASN A 169 -1.20 13.49 -26.72
N THR A 170 -0.28 12.86 -26.00
CA THR A 170 -0.33 11.42 -25.71
C THR A 170 -0.11 11.17 -24.23
N ALA A 171 -0.62 10.06 -23.70
CA ALA A 171 -0.32 9.63 -22.34
C ALA A 171 -0.31 8.11 -22.22
N LEU A 172 0.43 7.61 -21.25
CA LEU A 172 0.46 6.19 -20.90
C LEU A 172 -0.47 5.92 -19.72
N LEU A 173 -1.19 4.80 -19.76
CA LEU A 173 -1.90 4.28 -18.60
C LEU A 173 -0.99 3.37 -17.78
N GLN A 174 -0.89 3.65 -16.49
CA GLN A 174 -0.13 2.89 -15.50
C GLN A 174 -0.92 1.70 -14.98
N PRO A 175 -0.31 0.52 -14.80
CA PRO A 175 -0.99 -0.61 -14.19
C PRO A 175 -0.94 -0.55 -12.66
N VAL A 176 -2.09 -0.82 -12.09
CA VAL A 176 -2.35 -1.06 -10.69
C VAL A 176 -3.09 -2.38 -10.58
N PHE A 177 -2.75 -3.18 -9.58
CA PHE A 177 -3.33 -4.49 -9.35
C PHE A 177 -4.18 -4.44 -8.09
N LYS A 178 -5.32 -5.11 -8.11
CA LYS A 178 -6.19 -5.23 -6.94
C LYS A 178 -7.02 -6.50 -7.05
N THR A 179 -7.20 -7.22 -5.96
CA THR A 179 -8.17 -8.34 -5.93
C THR A 179 -9.62 -7.82 -6.05
N ALA A 180 -10.44 -8.53 -6.80
CA ALA A 180 -11.83 -8.15 -7.13
C ALA A 180 -12.79 -8.18 -5.93
N ILE A 181 -12.51 -9.04 -4.96
CA ILE A 181 -13.26 -9.27 -3.72
C ILE A 181 -12.27 -9.57 -2.59
N THR A 182 -12.73 -9.43 -1.34
CA THR A 182 -12.02 -9.95 -0.16
C THR A 182 -11.58 -11.39 -0.39
N GLN A 183 -10.29 -11.64 -0.26
CA GLN A 183 -9.71 -12.98 -0.25
C GLN A 183 -9.71 -13.53 1.17
N SER A 184 -9.64 -14.85 1.29
CA SER A 184 -9.40 -15.54 2.57
C SER A 184 -8.24 -16.51 2.45
N ILE A 185 -7.53 -16.73 3.54
CA ILE A 185 -6.50 -17.76 3.68
C ILE A 185 -6.54 -18.27 5.12
N GLU A 186 -6.44 -19.58 5.33
CA GLU A 186 -6.34 -20.10 6.69
C GLU A 186 -4.93 -19.82 7.25
N THR A 187 -4.81 -19.74 8.56
CA THR A 187 -3.48 -19.67 9.20
C THR A 187 -2.65 -20.89 8.79
N GLU A 188 -1.34 -20.70 8.58
CA GLU A 188 -0.38 -21.71 8.06
C GLU A 188 -0.56 -22.12 6.59
N ASP A 189 -1.68 -21.77 5.97
CA ASP A 189 -1.90 -22.00 4.55
C ASP A 189 -1.19 -20.94 3.71
N PHE A 190 -0.86 -21.33 2.47
CA PHE A 190 -0.23 -20.48 1.48
C PHE A 190 -1.12 -20.23 0.27
N LYS A 191 -1.12 -18.99 -0.22
CA LYS A 191 -1.69 -18.62 -1.52
C LYS A 191 -0.66 -17.89 -2.36
N LEU A 192 -0.54 -18.31 -3.61
CA LEU A 192 0.35 -17.71 -4.58
C LEU A 192 -0.45 -16.88 -5.57
N TYR A 193 -0.16 -15.58 -5.62
CA TYR A 193 -0.73 -14.64 -6.57
C TYR A 193 0.30 -14.26 -7.62
N ARG A 194 -0.18 -13.89 -8.81
CA ARG A 194 0.65 -13.47 -9.93
C ARG A 194 0.17 -12.15 -10.49
N LEU A 195 1.07 -11.19 -10.56
CA LEU A 195 0.87 -9.87 -11.16
C LEU A 195 1.49 -9.88 -12.56
N ASP A 196 0.63 -9.87 -13.56
CA ASP A 196 1.02 -9.94 -14.97
C ASP A 196 1.25 -8.52 -15.50
N TYR A 197 2.51 -8.17 -15.75
CA TYR A 197 2.91 -6.82 -16.19
C TYR A 197 3.90 -6.83 -17.36
N CYS A 198 3.73 -5.85 -18.24
CA CYS A 198 4.52 -5.62 -19.43
C CYS A 198 5.59 -4.53 -19.18
N PHE A 199 6.86 -4.93 -19.11
CA PHE A 199 7.98 -4.03 -18.83
C PHE A 199 8.53 -3.39 -20.11
N GLY A 200 8.69 -2.07 -20.10
CA GLY A 200 9.46 -1.31 -21.08
C GLY A 200 10.96 -1.30 -20.76
N ASP A 201 11.79 -0.89 -21.73
CA ASP A 201 13.25 -0.82 -21.60
C ASP A 201 13.75 0.38 -20.75
N GLU A 202 15.01 0.31 -20.28
CA GLU A 202 15.79 1.40 -19.66
C GLU A 202 15.21 2.03 -18.37
N LEU A 203 14.34 1.31 -17.67
CA LEU A 203 13.76 1.76 -16.40
C LEU A 203 14.05 0.83 -15.24
N SER A 204 14.20 1.46 -14.06
CA SER A 204 13.96 0.81 -12.78
C SER A 204 12.48 0.95 -12.43
N TYR A 205 11.87 -0.14 -12.01
CA TYR A 205 10.50 -0.15 -11.51
C TYR A 205 10.52 -0.39 -10.01
N LYS A 206 9.70 0.35 -9.28
CA LYS A 206 9.55 0.17 -7.83
C LYS A 206 8.13 -0.32 -7.55
N ILE A 207 8.00 -1.63 -7.44
CA ILE A 207 6.70 -2.29 -7.27
C ILE A 207 6.36 -2.29 -5.79
N THR A 208 5.24 -1.68 -5.43
CA THR A 208 4.74 -1.67 -4.05
C THR A 208 3.56 -2.61 -3.96
N VAL A 209 3.65 -3.64 -3.11
CA VAL A 209 2.59 -4.60 -2.83
C VAL A 209 2.08 -4.33 -1.41
N SER A 210 0.77 -4.09 -1.30
CA SER A 210 0.09 -3.88 -0.03
C SER A 210 -0.94 -4.97 0.18
N VAL A 211 -0.87 -5.64 1.33
CA VAL A 211 -1.89 -6.57 1.82
C VAL A 211 -2.51 -5.93 3.05
N ILE A 212 -3.83 -5.79 3.04
CA ILE A 212 -4.57 -5.15 4.13
C ILE A 212 -5.70 -6.08 4.55
N THR A 213 -5.82 -6.31 5.85
CA THR A 213 -6.92 -7.11 6.42
C THR A 213 -8.25 -6.38 6.35
N GLU A 214 -9.34 -7.14 6.26
CA GLU A 214 -10.69 -6.59 6.38
C GLU A 214 -11.16 -6.46 7.84
N ASP A 215 -10.51 -7.16 8.77
CA ASP A 215 -10.83 -7.15 10.19
C ASP A 215 -9.58 -6.89 11.06
N GLN A 216 -9.76 -6.81 12.38
CA GLN A 216 -8.65 -6.55 13.33
C GLN A 216 -7.97 -7.83 13.84
N LYS A 217 -8.44 -9.02 13.45
CA LYS A 217 -7.92 -10.31 13.97
C LYS A 217 -6.99 -10.99 12.98
N SER A 218 -7.20 -10.74 11.70
CA SER A 218 -6.45 -11.35 10.62
C SER A 218 -4.98 -10.93 10.67
N GLY A 219 -4.09 -11.86 10.38
CA GLY A 219 -2.67 -11.62 10.20
C GLY A 219 -2.21 -12.26 8.90
N PHE A 220 -1.14 -11.74 8.34
CA PHE A 220 -0.49 -12.37 7.20
C PHE A 220 0.99 -12.02 7.14
N VAL A 221 1.67 -12.87 6.39
CA VAL A 221 3.05 -12.68 5.98
C VAL A 221 3.09 -12.64 4.46
N THR A 222 3.81 -11.67 3.92
CA THR A 222 3.86 -11.37 2.49
C THR A 222 5.27 -11.54 1.95
N TYR A 223 5.42 -12.38 0.94
CA TYR A 223 6.66 -12.59 0.21
C TYR A 223 6.48 -12.22 -1.25
N VAL A 224 7.40 -11.44 -1.81
CA VAL A 224 7.35 -11.01 -3.22
C VAL A 224 8.58 -11.52 -3.95
N CYS A 225 8.38 -12.13 -5.12
CA CYS A 225 9.44 -12.72 -5.91
C CYS A 225 9.44 -12.16 -7.33
N LYS A 226 10.61 -11.67 -7.75
CA LYS A 226 10.91 -11.34 -9.14
C LYS A 226 11.30 -12.56 -9.96
N LYS A 227 11.30 -12.42 -11.28
CA LYS A 227 11.57 -13.52 -12.21
C LYS A 227 12.92 -14.22 -12.00
N THR A 228 14.01 -13.48 -11.78
CA THR A 228 15.33 -14.12 -11.58
C THR A 228 15.37 -14.98 -10.33
N TYR A 229 14.65 -14.59 -9.27
CA TYR A 229 14.50 -15.40 -8.07
C TYR A 229 13.80 -16.72 -8.41
N MET A 230 12.69 -16.63 -9.14
CA MET A 230 11.94 -17.82 -9.61
C MET A 230 12.80 -18.73 -10.47
N ILE A 231 13.62 -18.19 -11.38
CA ILE A 231 14.52 -18.98 -12.24
C ILE A 231 15.59 -19.69 -11.39
N LYS A 232 16.20 -18.97 -10.44
CA LYS A 232 17.28 -19.48 -9.60
C LYS A 232 16.80 -20.56 -8.63
N HIS A 233 15.60 -20.41 -8.07
CA HIS A 233 15.09 -21.25 -7.00
C HIS A 233 13.94 -22.19 -7.42
N GLY A 234 13.45 -22.08 -8.66
CA GLY A 234 12.35 -22.85 -9.22
C GLY A 234 10.95 -22.42 -8.73
N ARG A 235 10.86 -21.61 -7.67
CA ARG A 235 9.60 -21.18 -7.03
C ARG A 235 9.76 -19.89 -6.26
N CYS A 236 8.62 -19.29 -5.88
CA CYS A 236 8.59 -18.23 -4.89
C CYS A 236 8.48 -18.88 -3.52
N ASP A 237 9.33 -18.51 -2.59
CA ASP A 237 9.31 -19.07 -1.24
C ASP A 237 9.79 -18.06 -0.21
N VAL A 238 9.71 -18.44 1.05
CA VAL A 238 9.98 -17.60 2.23
C VAL A 238 11.40 -17.02 2.29
N ARG A 239 12.32 -17.51 1.45
CA ARG A 239 13.73 -17.07 1.40
C ARG A 239 13.93 -15.84 0.51
N THR A 240 12.89 -15.35 -0.17
CA THR A 240 12.99 -14.11 -0.95
C THR A 240 13.43 -12.93 -0.07
N PRO A 241 14.29 -12.03 -0.59
CA PRO A 241 14.67 -10.83 0.16
C PRO A 241 13.56 -9.80 0.26
N TYR A 242 12.56 -9.83 -0.64
CA TYR A 242 11.43 -8.88 -0.62
C TYR A 242 10.27 -9.48 0.16
N ARG A 243 10.14 -9.12 1.43
CA ARG A 243 9.13 -9.67 2.31
C ARG A 243 8.75 -8.70 3.42
N ASP A 244 7.52 -8.85 3.87
CA ASP A 244 7.01 -8.28 5.11
C ASP A 244 6.51 -9.47 5.94
N ILE A 245 7.24 -9.75 7.01
CA ILE A 245 7.03 -10.91 7.89
C ILE A 245 6.54 -10.43 9.25
N SER A 246 5.82 -9.31 9.27
CA SER A 246 5.41 -8.68 10.51
C SER A 246 4.23 -9.35 11.20
N GLY A 247 3.45 -10.17 10.46
CA GLY A 247 2.24 -10.83 10.97
C GLY A 247 1.09 -9.86 11.26
N GLY A 248 1.27 -8.58 10.97
CA GLY A 248 0.29 -7.54 11.28
C GLY A 248 -0.86 -7.47 10.28
N PRO A 249 -1.93 -6.73 10.60
CA PRO A 249 -3.07 -6.53 9.72
C PRO A 249 -2.80 -5.71 8.45
N VAL A 250 -1.57 -5.21 8.29
CA VAL A 250 -1.09 -4.45 7.13
C VAL A 250 0.32 -4.94 6.83
N ASN A 251 0.58 -5.31 5.58
CA ASN A 251 1.91 -5.65 5.07
C ASN A 251 2.17 -4.81 3.84
N VAL A 252 3.37 -4.24 3.77
CA VAL A 252 3.80 -3.45 2.62
C VAL A 252 5.18 -3.91 2.20
N VAL A 253 5.26 -4.53 1.02
CA VAL A 253 6.53 -4.96 0.43
C VAL A 253 6.84 -4.07 -0.75
N VAL A 254 8.04 -3.48 -0.74
CA VAL A 254 8.54 -2.64 -1.83
C VAL A 254 9.69 -3.37 -2.50
N MET A 255 9.56 -3.62 -3.80
CA MET A 255 10.50 -4.40 -4.60
C MET A 255 11.01 -3.60 -5.80
N ASP A 256 12.33 -3.55 -5.95
CA ASP A 256 12.98 -2.95 -7.12
C ASP A 256 13.19 -4.00 -8.23
N VAL A 257 12.83 -3.62 -9.46
CA VAL A 257 13.02 -4.38 -10.69
C VAL A 257 13.82 -3.51 -11.66
N GLU A 258 15.12 -3.77 -11.77
CA GLU A 258 16.06 -2.85 -12.43
C GLU A 258 16.65 -3.38 -13.74
N LYS A 259 16.54 -4.68 -14.01
CA LYS A 259 17.26 -5.34 -15.11
C LYS A 259 16.30 -6.15 -15.97
N PRO A 260 16.52 -6.23 -17.30
CA PRO A 260 15.69 -7.04 -18.19
C PRO A 260 15.55 -8.51 -17.79
N ALA A 261 16.56 -9.08 -17.13
CA ALA A 261 16.49 -10.45 -16.60
C ALA A 261 15.39 -10.62 -15.53
N ASP A 262 15.07 -9.55 -14.79
CA ASP A 262 14.02 -9.52 -13.78
C ASP A 262 12.62 -9.30 -14.37
N PHE A 263 12.50 -8.93 -15.66
CA PHE A 263 11.22 -8.65 -16.31
C PHE A 263 10.41 -9.92 -16.53
N GLY A 264 9.30 -10.00 -15.81
CA GLY A 264 8.41 -11.14 -15.75
C GLY A 264 7.29 -10.95 -14.75
N PRO A 265 6.37 -11.92 -14.66
CA PRO A 265 5.30 -11.85 -13.69
C PRO A 265 5.88 -11.78 -12.28
N VAL A 266 5.38 -10.83 -11.50
CA VAL A 266 5.72 -10.73 -10.07
C VAL A 266 4.84 -11.71 -9.33
N HIS A 267 5.46 -12.54 -8.50
CA HIS A 267 4.75 -13.50 -7.69
C HIS A 267 4.64 -12.96 -6.25
N VAL A 268 3.45 -13.04 -5.68
CA VAL A 268 3.19 -12.68 -4.29
C VAL A 268 2.72 -13.93 -3.58
N LEU A 269 3.58 -14.50 -2.74
CA LEU A 269 3.23 -15.61 -1.86
C LEU A 269 2.76 -15.03 -0.54
N LEU A 270 1.53 -15.36 -0.15
CA LEU A 270 0.95 -14.98 1.14
C LEU A 270 0.83 -16.22 2.01
N SER A 271 1.16 -16.06 3.29
CA SER A 271 0.86 -17.01 4.35
C SER A 271 -0.14 -16.39 5.30
N GLY A 272 -1.18 -17.14 5.68
CA GLY A 272 -2.03 -16.72 6.80
C GLY A 272 -1.23 -16.78 8.10
N ASP A 273 -1.33 -15.74 8.92
CA ASP A 273 -0.74 -15.69 10.25
C ASP A 273 -1.84 -15.40 11.29
N GLY A 274 -1.67 -15.89 12.52
CA GLY A 274 -2.68 -15.78 13.56
C GLY A 274 -2.88 -17.09 14.32
N ARG A 275 -4.10 -17.32 14.80
CA ARG A 275 -4.43 -18.58 15.51
C ARG A 275 -4.62 -19.72 14.52
N HIS A 276 -4.22 -20.93 14.89
CA HIS A 276 -4.46 -22.13 14.11
C HIS A 276 -5.95 -22.26 13.73
N GLY A 277 -6.23 -22.59 12.46
CA GLY A 277 -7.60 -22.70 11.91
C GLY A 277 -8.37 -21.38 11.77
N GLN A 278 -7.75 -20.22 12.03
CA GLN A 278 -8.37 -18.93 11.78
C GLN A 278 -8.41 -18.64 10.27
N SER A 279 -9.56 -18.18 9.77
CA SER A 279 -9.66 -17.63 8.42
C SER A 279 -9.27 -16.15 8.43
N ASN A 280 -8.21 -15.82 7.69
CA ASN A 280 -7.67 -14.47 7.57
C ASN A 280 -8.21 -13.80 6.30
N ARG A 281 -8.94 -12.69 6.46
CA ARG A 281 -9.58 -11.96 5.36
C ARG A 281 -8.77 -10.75 4.96
N PHE A 282 -8.49 -10.61 3.67
CA PHE A 282 -7.62 -9.54 3.17
C PHE A 282 -7.99 -9.05 1.77
N THR A 283 -7.47 -7.88 1.44
CA THR A 283 -7.38 -7.34 0.08
C THR A 283 -5.90 -7.17 -0.29
N LEU A 284 -5.54 -7.66 -1.47
CA LEU A 284 -4.21 -7.49 -2.06
C LEU A 284 -4.29 -6.39 -3.12
N ALA A 285 -3.38 -5.43 -3.04
CA ALA A 285 -3.17 -4.42 -4.06
C ALA A 285 -1.69 -4.27 -4.39
N ALA A 286 -1.39 -3.82 -5.60
CA ALA A 286 -0.04 -3.44 -5.96
C ALA A 286 -0.02 -2.28 -6.96
N SER A 287 1.01 -1.45 -6.91
CA SER A 287 1.28 -0.44 -7.93
C SER A 287 2.64 -0.68 -8.58
N VAL A 288 2.72 -0.38 -9.87
CA VAL A 288 3.97 -0.47 -10.65
C VAL A 288 4.32 0.91 -11.21
N PRO A 289 4.66 1.89 -10.35
CA PRO A 289 5.07 3.21 -10.81
C PRO A 289 6.37 3.11 -11.63
N TYR A 290 6.42 3.86 -12.72
CA TYR A 290 7.62 4.04 -13.53
C TYR A 290 8.61 4.96 -12.78
N MET A 291 9.79 4.48 -12.39
CA MET A 291 10.86 5.40 -11.98
C MET A 291 11.65 5.79 -13.23
N SER A 292 11.69 7.10 -13.52
CA SER A 292 12.64 7.62 -14.51
C SER A 292 14.06 7.35 -14.01
N THR A 293 14.91 6.76 -14.85
CA THR A 293 16.35 6.61 -14.60
C THR A 293 17.10 7.94 -14.62
N ASP A 294 16.39 9.05 -14.83
CA ASP A 294 16.94 10.40 -14.71
C ASP A 294 17.16 10.78 -13.23
N ARG A 295 18.20 10.18 -12.64
CA ARG A 295 18.83 10.58 -11.36
C ARG A 295 19.39 12.02 -11.38
N HIS A 296 18.95 12.87 -12.31
CA HIS A 296 19.39 14.23 -12.55
C HIS A 296 18.27 15.29 -12.49
N SER A 297 17.08 14.96 -11.97
CA SER A 297 16.22 16.01 -11.38
C SER A 297 16.81 16.46 -10.04
N LYS A 298 17.91 17.22 -10.17
CA LYS A 298 18.73 17.78 -9.11
C LYS A 298 17.91 18.64 -8.15
N MET A 299 18.24 18.53 -6.87
CA MET A 299 18.34 19.68 -5.97
C MET A 299 18.90 20.87 -6.76
N PHE A 300 18.09 21.91 -6.98
CA PHE A 300 18.63 23.23 -7.30
C PHE A 300 18.46 24.12 -6.09
N ALA A 301 19.47 24.08 -5.23
CA ALA A 301 19.87 25.22 -4.43
C ALA A 301 21.16 25.78 -5.05
N LEU A 302 21.09 26.96 -5.69
CA LEU A 302 21.98 28.10 -5.39
C LEU A 302 21.64 29.35 -6.23
N LEU A 303 21.34 30.43 -5.51
CA LEU A 303 21.73 31.85 -5.68
C LEU A 303 22.09 32.45 -7.08
N LEU A 304 21.26 33.44 -7.47
CA LEU A 304 21.56 34.82 -7.94
C LEU A 304 22.63 35.08 -9.04
N LEU A 305 22.19 35.49 -10.24
CA LEU A 305 22.27 36.86 -10.83
C LEU A 305 22.28 36.83 -12.38
N GLY A 306 21.38 37.62 -12.99
CA GLY A 306 21.63 38.27 -14.28
C GLY A 306 20.94 37.71 -15.54
N ALA A 307 20.14 38.58 -16.15
CA ALA A 307 19.63 38.55 -17.54
C ALA A 307 18.31 37.81 -17.82
N VAL A 308 17.28 38.65 -17.97
CA VAL A 308 15.98 38.44 -18.61
C VAL A 308 16.14 37.85 -20.02
N PHE A 309 15.43 36.77 -20.35
CA PHE A 309 14.58 36.68 -21.54
C PHE A 309 13.55 35.54 -21.40
N VAL A 310 12.33 35.86 -21.79
CA VAL A 310 11.05 35.14 -21.65
C VAL A 310 10.99 33.95 -22.63
N PHE A 311 10.45 32.80 -22.23
CA PHE A 311 9.29 32.09 -22.84
C PHE A 311 9.03 30.71 -22.20
N ALA A 312 7.73 30.39 -22.06
CA ALA A 312 7.11 29.13 -21.66
C ALA A 312 7.33 28.64 -20.21
N GLN A 313 6.57 29.24 -19.28
CA GLN A 313 6.26 28.62 -18.00
C GLN A 313 5.42 27.36 -18.22
N ALA A 314 6.05 26.18 -18.17
CA ALA A 314 5.35 24.96 -17.77
C ALA A 314 5.09 25.06 -16.27
N SER A 315 3.98 25.73 -15.90
CA SER A 315 3.51 25.72 -14.52
C SER A 315 3.07 24.30 -14.16
N PRO A 316 3.50 23.70 -13.03
CA PRO A 316 2.77 22.56 -12.48
C PRO A 316 1.36 23.06 -12.17
N PHE A 317 0.36 22.54 -12.89
CA PHE A 317 -1.02 23.00 -12.75
C PHE A 317 -1.50 22.73 -11.34
N ARG A 318 -1.81 23.81 -10.62
CA ARG A 318 -2.68 23.79 -9.44
C ARG A 318 -4.02 23.18 -9.88
N MET A 319 -4.49 22.12 -9.22
CA MET A 319 -5.91 21.83 -9.26
C MET A 319 -6.65 23.09 -8.82
N ILE A 320 -7.55 23.59 -9.66
CA ILE A 320 -8.48 24.65 -9.29
C ILE A 320 -9.47 23.97 -8.34
N GLU A 321 -9.21 24.10 -7.04
CA GLU A 321 -10.17 23.77 -6.00
C GLU A 321 -11.35 24.74 -6.21
N LEU A 322 -12.51 24.20 -6.61
CA LEU A 322 -13.76 24.94 -6.57
C LEU A 322 -14.01 25.23 -5.09
N GLU A 323 -13.70 26.48 -4.71
CA GLU A 323 -13.85 27.10 -3.40
C GLU A 323 -13.72 26.15 -2.20
N ASP A 324 -12.56 26.23 -1.54
CA ASP A 324 -12.48 26.03 -0.10
C ASP A 324 -13.41 27.05 0.58
N SER A 325 -14.71 26.75 0.61
CA SER A 325 -15.63 27.45 1.50
C SER A 325 -15.04 27.30 2.89
N LEU A 326 -14.62 28.41 3.52
CA LEU A 326 -14.25 28.44 4.93
C LEU A 326 -15.50 28.05 5.74
N PRO A 327 -15.47 26.89 6.39
CA PRO A 327 -15.60 26.90 7.83
C PRO A 327 -14.38 26.19 8.43
N LEU A 328 -13.88 26.69 9.57
CA LEU A 328 -12.94 26.06 10.51
C LEU A 328 -12.19 24.84 9.95
N ALA A 329 -10.90 25.00 9.63
CA ALA A 329 -10.05 23.93 9.07
C ALA A 329 -10.42 22.56 9.68
N PRO A 330 -10.80 21.56 8.87
CA PRO A 330 -11.38 20.33 9.37
C PRO A 330 -10.43 19.67 10.38
N ILE A 331 -10.97 19.32 11.55
CA ILE A 331 -10.20 18.65 12.60
C ILE A 331 -9.74 17.30 12.04
N PRO A 332 -8.42 17.02 11.98
CA PRO A 332 -7.94 15.76 11.44
C PRO A 332 -8.44 14.55 12.24
N ILE A 333 -8.88 13.51 11.54
CA ILE A 333 -9.36 12.26 12.13
C ILE A 333 -8.13 11.42 12.54
N PRO A 334 -7.94 11.07 13.82
CA PRO A 334 -6.84 10.21 14.24
C PRO A 334 -7.03 8.80 13.67
N VAL A 335 -5.96 8.22 13.13
CA VAL A 335 -5.91 6.83 12.67
C VAL A 335 -5.32 5.96 13.78
N GLU A 336 -5.86 4.77 13.98
CA GLU A 336 -5.37 3.83 15.00
C GLU A 336 -3.95 3.37 14.65
N VAL A 337 -3.10 3.31 15.68
CA VAL A 337 -1.75 2.75 15.57
C VAL A 337 -1.69 1.41 16.30
N GLN A 338 -1.02 0.46 15.68
CA GLN A 338 -0.72 -0.84 16.25
C GLN A 338 0.78 -1.09 16.16
N PHE A 339 1.37 -1.68 17.19
CA PHE A 339 2.78 -2.02 17.21
C PHE A 339 2.96 -3.52 17.00
N ILE A 340 3.83 -3.92 16.07
CA ILE A 340 4.03 -5.33 15.69
C ILE A 340 5.51 -5.70 15.57
N THR A 341 5.83 -6.98 15.65
CA THR A 341 7.15 -7.49 15.27
C THR A 341 7.42 -7.27 13.79
N GLN A 342 8.66 -7.02 13.37
CA GLN A 342 9.01 -6.91 11.94
C GLN A 342 9.21 -8.25 11.22
N LYS A 343 9.39 -9.33 11.98
CA LYS A 343 9.70 -10.67 11.49
C LYS A 343 9.12 -11.75 12.39
N ASP A 344 8.84 -12.91 11.81
CA ASP A 344 8.59 -14.15 12.56
C ASP A 344 9.76 -14.41 13.51
N GLN A 345 9.42 -14.68 14.76
CA GLN A 345 10.36 -14.94 15.84
C GLN A 345 10.54 -16.44 15.97
N VAL A 346 11.61 -16.96 15.36
CA VAL A 346 11.90 -18.40 15.34
C VAL A 346 12.99 -18.74 16.35
N TYR A 347 12.64 -19.53 17.35
CA TYR A 347 13.54 -19.89 18.45
C TYR A 347 13.38 -21.36 18.84
N THR A 348 14.49 -21.98 19.27
CA THR A 348 14.48 -23.36 19.78
C THR A 348 14.52 -23.39 21.30
N GLY A 349 13.65 -24.22 21.87
CA GLY A 349 13.48 -24.37 23.31
C GLY A 349 13.10 -23.07 24.02
N LYS A 350 13.27 -23.09 25.34
CA LYS A 350 13.00 -21.94 26.20
C LYS A 350 13.99 -20.80 25.93
N LYS A 351 13.45 -19.63 25.60
CA LYS A 351 14.19 -18.38 25.37
C LYS A 351 13.51 -17.25 26.11
N ASN A 352 14.33 -16.33 26.61
CA ASN A 352 13.89 -15.05 27.15
C ASN A 352 14.24 -13.98 26.13
N LEU A 353 13.22 -13.30 25.64
CA LEU A 353 13.29 -12.30 24.61
C LEU A 353 12.69 -11.00 25.15
N SER A 354 13.05 -9.91 24.52
CA SER A 354 12.82 -8.57 25.06
C SER A 354 12.36 -7.65 23.92
N TYR A 355 11.19 -7.02 24.06
CA TYR A 355 10.62 -6.14 23.04
C TYR A 355 10.27 -4.76 23.59
N HIS A 356 10.30 -3.75 22.74
CA HIS A 356 10.04 -2.36 23.13
C HIS A 356 9.04 -1.69 22.17
N ALA A 357 8.05 -0.99 22.72
CA ALA A 357 7.13 -0.14 21.97
C ALA A 357 7.31 1.33 22.37
N ALA A 358 7.72 2.16 21.40
CA ALA A 358 7.95 3.58 21.60
C ALA A 358 6.64 4.38 21.50
N LEU A 359 6.20 4.99 22.60
CA LEU A 359 4.94 5.75 22.68
C LEU A 359 5.17 7.26 22.89
N CYS A 360 6.43 7.71 22.97
CA CYS A 360 6.85 9.12 23.10
C CYS A 360 6.06 9.90 24.17
N GLY A 361 6.11 9.44 25.42
CA GLY A 361 5.41 10.07 26.53
C GLY A 361 3.94 9.69 26.66
N GLY A 362 3.39 8.85 25.78
CA GLY A 362 2.25 8.00 26.11
C GLY A 362 0.89 8.66 26.16
N CYS A 363 0.82 9.99 26.22
CA CYS A 363 -0.42 10.64 26.62
C CYS A 363 -1.56 10.53 25.61
N SER A 364 -1.26 10.31 24.33
CA SER A 364 -2.26 9.97 23.32
C SER A 364 -2.97 8.64 23.61
N PHE A 365 -2.40 7.81 24.48
CA PHE A 365 -2.88 6.49 24.85
C PHE A 365 -3.38 6.43 26.30
N ASP A 366 -3.29 7.52 27.06
CA ASP A 366 -3.60 7.53 28.49
C ASP A 366 -5.04 7.07 28.76
N GLY A 367 -5.19 6.08 29.64
CA GLY A 367 -6.48 5.48 29.98
C GLY A 367 -7.04 4.54 28.92
N LEU A 368 -6.39 4.36 27.76
CA LEU A 368 -6.86 3.41 26.76
C LEU A 368 -6.62 1.97 27.23
N ASN A 369 -7.57 1.10 26.90
CA ASN A 369 -7.38 -0.34 27.03
C ASN A 369 -6.41 -0.80 25.93
N ALA A 370 -5.28 -1.34 26.34
CA ALA A 370 -4.31 -1.96 25.45
C ALA A 370 -4.56 -3.47 25.39
N ARG A 371 -4.49 -4.04 24.20
CA ARG A 371 -4.53 -5.48 23.96
C ARG A 371 -3.19 -5.93 23.41
N PHE A 372 -2.56 -6.86 24.11
CA PHE A 372 -1.36 -7.54 23.64
C PHE A 372 -1.75 -8.93 23.14
N ALA A 373 -1.24 -9.32 21.98
CA ALA A 373 -1.51 -10.62 21.39
C ALA A 373 -0.21 -11.28 20.91
N VAL A 374 -0.13 -12.58 21.13
CA VAL A 374 0.93 -13.48 20.67
C VAL A 374 0.29 -14.50 19.74
N ASN A 375 0.73 -14.51 18.49
CA ASN A 375 0.28 -15.48 17.50
C ASN A 375 1.36 -16.55 17.36
N LEU A 376 1.04 -17.81 17.65
CA LEU A 376 1.90 -18.95 17.36
C LEU A 376 1.64 -19.38 15.92
N VAL A 377 2.70 -19.41 15.11
CA VAL A 377 2.60 -19.66 13.66
C VAL A 377 2.48 -21.15 13.35
N ASN A 378 3.07 -22.04 14.16
CA ASN A 378 3.21 -23.46 13.79
C ASN A 378 2.48 -24.44 14.72
N ASN A 379 2.16 -24.05 15.95
CA ASN A 379 1.58 -24.94 16.96
C ASN A 379 0.37 -24.25 17.61
N PRO A 380 -0.73 -24.99 17.86
CA PRO A 380 -1.79 -24.49 18.72
C PRO A 380 -1.24 -24.23 20.13
N TRP A 381 -1.88 -23.32 20.85
CA TRP A 381 -1.52 -23.06 22.25
C TRP A 381 -1.86 -24.29 23.10
N ASP A 382 -0.84 -24.93 23.66
CA ASP A 382 -0.98 -26.10 24.52
C ASP A 382 -0.04 -25.99 25.73
N LYS A 383 -0.63 -25.91 26.93
CA LYS A 383 0.14 -25.80 28.17
C LYS A 383 0.81 -27.12 28.55
N ASP A 384 0.18 -28.25 28.25
CA ASP A 384 0.62 -29.59 28.63
C ASP A 384 1.77 -30.07 27.72
N GLU A 385 1.69 -29.74 26.42
CA GLU A 385 2.79 -29.98 25.46
C GLU A 385 3.91 -28.93 25.57
N GLY A 386 3.62 -27.81 26.26
CA GLY A 386 4.57 -26.73 26.50
C GLY A 386 4.66 -25.72 25.36
N ASP A 387 3.71 -25.74 24.43
CA ASP A 387 3.50 -24.80 23.32
C ASP A 387 2.76 -23.55 23.79
N TYR A 388 3.43 -22.79 24.66
CA TYR A 388 2.93 -21.51 25.13
C TYR A 388 4.03 -20.46 25.24
N ILE A 389 3.62 -19.19 25.30
CA ILE A 389 4.51 -18.06 25.51
C ILE A 389 3.98 -17.22 26.66
N THR A 390 4.84 -16.96 27.65
CA THR A 390 4.54 -16.04 28.76
C THR A 390 5.09 -14.67 28.42
N VAL A 391 4.29 -13.63 28.66
CA VAL A 391 4.66 -12.24 28.39
C VAL A 391 4.48 -11.42 29.66
N TYR A 392 5.49 -10.62 30.00
CA TYR A 392 5.43 -9.62 31.05
C TYR A 392 5.55 -8.23 30.44
N VAL A 393 4.54 -7.39 30.69
CA VAL A 393 4.54 -5.99 30.25
C VAL A 393 5.11 -5.11 31.36
N ARG A 394 6.04 -4.22 31.01
CA ARG A 394 6.69 -3.26 31.92
C ARG A 394 6.59 -1.84 31.39
N ALA A 395 6.64 -0.90 32.33
CA ALA A 395 6.19 0.47 32.15
C ALA A 395 7.28 1.55 32.25
N THR A 396 8.57 1.21 32.30
CA THR A 396 9.61 2.25 32.50
C THR A 396 10.93 1.83 31.91
N ASP A 397 11.37 0.65 32.31
CA ASP A 397 12.56 -0.01 31.82
C ASP A 397 12.37 -1.54 31.99
N PRO A 398 13.29 -2.35 31.45
CA PRO A 398 13.23 -3.81 31.53
C PRO A 398 13.33 -4.37 32.95
N THR A 399 13.73 -3.57 33.94
CA THR A 399 13.81 -3.93 35.36
C THR A 399 12.64 -3.36 36.17
N GLY A 400 11.76 -2.58 35.54
CA GLY A 400 10.63 -1.92 36.17
C GLY A 400 9.50 -2.87 36.56
N THR A 401 8.48 -2.34 37.22
CA THR A 401 7.34 -3.12 37.71
C THR A 401 6.56 -3.76 36.55
N ILE A 402 6.22 -5.04 36.73
CA ILE A 402 5.29 -5.76 35.84
C ILE A 402 3.90 -5.13 36.02
N ILE A 403 3.33 -4.63 34.93
CA ILE A 403 2.00 -4.00 34.94
C ILE A 403 0.91 -4.90 34.37
N ALA A 404 1.29 -5.92 33.60
CA ALA A 404 0.39 -6.95 33.08
C ALA A 404 1.19 -8.20 32.69
N SER A 405 0.53 -9.36 32.73
CA SER A 405 1.07 -10.61 32.21
C SER A 405 -0.06 -11.57 31.82
N ASN A 406 0.28 -12.60 31.04
CA ASN A 406 -0.58 -13.76 30.78
C ASN A 406 -0.10 -15.01 31.54
N GLU A 407 0.63 -14.86 32.64
CA GLU A 407 1.18 -16.00 33.37
C GLU A 407 0.09 -16.79 34.10
N ASP A 408 -0.86 -16.08 34.70
CA ASP A 408 -1.93 -16.67 35.52
C ASP A 408 -2.91 -17.48 34.67
N ASP A 409 -3.32 -16.90 33.55
CA ASP A 409 -4.12 -17.54 32.51
C ASP A 409 -3.31 -17.47 31.21
N ILE A 410 -2.60 -18.55 30.89
CA ILE A 410 -1.79 -18.67 29.67
C ILE A 410 -2.72 -18.56 28.46
N LEU A 411 -2.85 -17.34 27.96
CA LEU A 411 -3.75 -16.97 26.89
C LEU A 411 -2.95 -16.33 25.75
N PRO A 412 -3.39 -16.55 24.49
CA PRO A 412 -2.77 -15.95 23.31
C PRO A 412 -2.94 -14.42 23.27
N ASP A 413 -3.87 -13.87 24.02
CA ASP A 413 -4.11 -12.44 24.10
C ASP A 413 -4.62 -12.03 25.48
N PHE A 414 -4.22 -10.85 25.92
CA PHE A 414 -4.64 -10.28 27.19
C PHE A 414 -4.70 -8.76 27.11
N ASN A 415 -5.51 -8.18 27.99
CA ASN A 415 -5.77 -6.75 28.03
C ASN A 415 -5.22 -6.12 29.29
N PHE A 416 -4.83 -4.85 29.21
CA PHE A 416 -4.45 -4.04 30.35
C PHE A 416 -4.71 -2.56 30.07
N THR A 417 -5.00 -1.79 31.12
CA THR A 417 -5.15 -0.33 30.97
C THR A 417 -3.78 0.33 30.90
N TYR A 418 -3.56 1.10 29.85
CA TYR A 418 -2.34 1.90 29.72
C TYR A 418 -2.49 3.24 30.46
N PHE A 419 -1.44 3.66 31.15
CA PHE A 419 -1.35 4.99 31.77
C PHE A 419 -0.14 5.76 31.24
N ALA A 420 -0.30 7.03 30.89
CA ALA A 420 0.75 7.86 30.27
C ALA A 420 2.00 8.03 31.14
N LYS A 421 1.87 7.88 32.46
CA LYS A 421 3.02 7.87 33.38
C LYS A 421 4.05 6.78 33.03
N TYR A 422 3.62 5.73 32.32
CA TYR A 422 4.48 4.65 31.84
C TYR A 422 5.39 5.07 30.69
N LYS A 423 5.07 6.14 29.94
CA LYS A 423 5.84 6.54 28.75
C LYS A 423 5.89 5.38 27.74
N ASN A 424 7.01 4.67 27.60
CA ASN A 424 7.16 3.53 26.68
C ASN A 424 6.78 2.20 27.37
N LEU A 425 6.54 1.16 26.57
CA LEU A 425 6.29 -0.19 27.07
C LEU A 425 7.43 -1.14 26.69
N PHE A 426 7.75 -2.05 27.60
CA PHE A 426 8.73 -3.12 27.42
C PHE A 426 8.06 -4.46 27.67
N PHE A 427 8.46 -5.49 26.94
CA PHE A 427 7.83 -6.81 26.97
C PHE A 427 8.91 -7.88 27.13
N ASP A 428 8.88 -8.60 28.26
CA ASP A 428 9.69 -9.80 28.42
C ASP A 428 8.87 -10.99 27.93
N VAL A 429 9.34 -11.65 26.88
CA VAL A 429 8.65 -12.75 26.19
C VAL A 429 9.44 -14.03 26.44
N ILE A 430 8.82 -14.98 27.13
CA ILE A 430 9.42 -16.24 27.53
C ILE A 430 8.72 -17.38 26.79
N THR A 431 9.44 -18.08 25.93
CA THR A 431 8.90 -19.26 25.26
C THR A 431 8.83 -20.46 26.23
N GLY A 432 7.84 -21.32 26.05
CA GLY A 432 7.68 -22.57 26.79
C GLY A 432 8.77 -23.61 26.45
N PRO A 433 8.64 -24.85 26.95
CA PRO A 433 9.64 -25.89 26.75
C PRO A 433 9.56 -26.59 25.38
N ALA A 434 8.58 -26.28 24.53
CA ALA A 434 8.44 -26.91 23.21
C ALA A 434 9.72 -26.79 22.36
N PRO A 435 10.00 -27.78 21.48
CA PRO A 435 11.28 -27.87 20.78
C PRO A 435 11.55 -26.69 19.84
N SER A 436 10.50 -26.04 19.34
CA SER A 436 10.60 -24.86 18.47
C SER A 436 9.37 -23.97 18.58
N PHE A 437 9.59 -22.67 18.63
CA PHE A 437 8.57 -21.64 18.56
C PHE A 437 8.76 -20.82 17.28
N SER A 438 7.65 -20.50 16.65
CA SER A 438 7.55 -19.46 15.62
C SER A 438 6.37 -18.58 16.02
N PHE A 439 6.60 -17.29 16.23
CA PHE A 439 5.54 -16.40 16.70
C PHE A 439 5.68 -14.96 16.21
N THR A 440 4.57 -14.22 16.23
CA THR A 440 4.51 -12.77 16.04
C THR A 440 3.83 -12.10 17.24
N LEU A 441 4.18 -10.83 17.49
CA LEU A 441 3.63 -10.06 18.60
C LEU A 441 2.89 -8.84 18.06
N SER A 442 1.80 -8.48 18.73
CA SER A 442 1.12 -7.23 18.46
C SER A 442 0.57 -6.55 19.71
N LEU A 443 0.65 -5.22 19.72
CA LEU A 443 0.07 -4.34 20.72
C LEU A 443 -0.89 -3.37 20.02
N THR A 444 -2.15 -3.41 20.41
CA THR A 444 -3.21 -2.53 19.91
C THR A 444 -3.80 -1.72 21.06
N PHE A 445 -4.34 -0.55 20.75
CA PHE A 445 -5.08 0.27 21.72
C PHE A 445 -6.52 0.43 21.24
N ASP A 446 -7.49 0.23 22.13
CA ASP A 446 -8.90 0.47 21.80
C ASP A 446 -9.21 1.97 21.93
N TYR A 447 -9.57 2.59 20.81
CA TYR A 447 -9.85 4.02 20.72
C TYR A 447 -11.35 4.38 20.88
N LYS A 448 -12.23 3.39 21.12
CA LYS A 448 -13.70 3.59 21.15
C LYS A 448 -14.17 4.63 22.18
N ASP A 449 -13.44 4.79 23.27
CA ASP A 449 -13.82 5.66 24.40
C ASP A 449 -12.88 6.85 24.57
N ARG A 450 -12.23 7.32 23.49
CA ARG A 450 -11.29 8.44 23.57
C ARG A 450 -12.02 9.74 23.96
N VAL A 451 -12.20 9.95 25.26
CA VAL A 451 -12.54 11.24 25.83
C VAL A 451 -11.32 12.11 25.62
N TYR A 452 -11.44 13.18 24.81
CA TYR A 452 -10.40 14.20 24.74
C TYR A 452 -10.09 14.65 26.17
N LEU A 453 -8.95 14.20 26.72
CA LEU A 453 -8.62 14.47 28.10
C LEU A 453 -8.54 16.00 28.29
N PRO A 454 -9.19 16.56 29.32
CA PRO A 454 -9.19 18.01 29.57
C PRO A 454 -7.82 18.54 30.04
N ARG A 455 -6.80 17.68 30.20
CA ARG A 455 -5.44 18.13 30.51
C ARG A 455 -4.72 18.53 29.22
N PRO A 456 -3.95 19.65 29.20
CA PRO A 456 -3.12 19.99 28.07
C PRO A 456 -2.00 18.96 27.95
N CYS A 457 -2.25 17.84 27.26
CA CYS A 457 -1.15 17.01 26.79
C CYS A 457 -0.74 17.46 25.38
N VAL A 458 0.55 17.74 25.23
CA VAL A 458 1.19 17.89 23.92
C VAL A 458 1.94 16.60 23.64
N PRO A 459 1.41 15.69 22.79
CA PRO A 459 2.14 14.50 22.40
C PRO A 459 3.50 14.86 21.78
N ARG A 460 4.52 14.08 22.11
CA ARG A 460 5.84 14.19 21.49
C ARG A 460 5.91 13.25 20.31
N TRP A 461 6.63 13.70 19.28
CA TRP A 461 6.83 12.95 18.04
C TRP A 461 8.23 12.37 17.96
N GLN A 462 9.07 12.64 18.96
CA GLN A 462 10.45 12.18 18.99
C GLN A 462 10.78 11.68 20.39
N MET A 463 11.52 10.58 20.45
CA MET A 463 12.08 10.04 21.69
C MET A 463 13.03 11.06 22.32
N THR A 464 13.05 11.16 23.65
CA THR A 464 14.11 11.90 24.36
C THR A 464 15.45 11.17 24.24
N ALA A 465 16.55 11.86 24.54
CA ALA A 465 17.87 11.23 24.65
C ALA A 465 17.87 10.08 25.68
N GLU A 466 17.12 10.22 26.79
CA GLU A 466 16.95 9.18 27.80
C GLU A 466 16.17 7.98 27.27
N GLU A 467 14.99 8.21 26.65
CA GLU A 467 14.18 7.14 26.06
C GLU A 467 14.95 6.39 24.98
N TYR A 468 15.71 7.13 24.17
CA TYR A 468 16.58 6.54 23.17
C TYR A 468 17.74 5.76 23.80
N ALA A 469 18.40 6.30 24.84
CA ALA A 469 19.46 5.59 25.53
C ALA A 469 18.94 4.32 26.22
N VAL A 470 17.73 4.33 26.78
CA VAL A 470 17.08 3.14 27.36
C VAL A 470 16.76 2.13 26.26
N ALA A 471 16.16 2.54 25.14
CA ALA A 471 15.89 1.65 24.01
C ALA A 471 17.19 1.08 23.41
N LYS A 472 18.23 1.91 23.24
CA LYS A 472 19.54 1.50 22.74
C LYS A 472 20.26 0.57 23.71
N ASN A 473 20.26 0.87 25.01
CA ASN A 473 20.88 0.01 26.01
C ASN A 473 20.12 -1.31 26.18
N TYR A 474 18.81 -1.29 25.97
CA TYR A 474 18.01 -2.51 25.85
C TYR A 474 18.49 -3.33 24.64
N SER A 475 18.75 -2.67 23.50
CA SER A 475 19.31 -3.30 22.29
C SER A 475 20.79 -3.74 22.37
N SER A 476 21.57 -3.25 23.35
CA SER A 476 23.04 -3.40 23.38
C SER A 476 23.62 -4.16 24.57
N LYS A 477 22.79 -4.63 25.53
CA LYS A 477 23.27 -5.61 26.52
C LYS A 477 23.44 -6.95 25.79
N ASP A 478 24.53 -7.67 26.06
CA ASP A 478 24.97 -8.97 25.48
C ASP A 478 23.92 -10.11 25.50
N VAL A 479 22.74 -9.86 24.97
CA VAL A 479 21.60 -10.76 24.83
C VAL A 479 21.15 -10.58 23.38
N ASP A 480 21.20 -11.65 22.58
CA ASP A 480 20.81 -11.71 21.17
C ASP A 480 19.30 -11.40 20.88
N SER A 481 18.62 -10.60 21.71
CA SER A 481 17.16 -10.55 21.70
C SER A 481 16.50 -9.32 22.30
N ALA A 482 16.91 -8.12 21.88
CA ALA A 482 16.12 -6.89 22.10
C ALA A 482 15.63 -6.32 20.76
N TYR A 483 14.32 -6.29 20.57
CA TYR A 483 13.67 -5.94 19.31
C TYR A 483 12.67 -4.79 19.50
N ASP A 484 12.59 -3.87 18.53
CA ASP A 484 11.56 -2.84 18.52
C ASP A 484 10.28 -3.39 17.85
N LEU A 485 9.13 -3.13 18.48
CA LEU A 485 7.83 -3.26 17.83
C LEU A 485 7.63 -2.02 16.95
N ILE A 486 7.34 -2.24 15.67
CA ILE A 486 7.08 -1.17 14.73
C ILE A 486 5.62 -0.77 14.69
N PRO A 487 5.34 0.54 14.65
CA PRO A 487 3.99 1.02 14.42
C PRO A 487 3.56 0.85 12.95
N ILE A 488 2.35 0.35 12.78
CA ILE A 488 1.56 0.35 11.55
C ILE A 488 0.25 1.09 11.82
N PHE A 489 -0.34 1.62 10.75
CA PHE A 489 -1.59 2.37 10.81
C PHE A 489 -2.65 1.69 9.98
N LYS A 490 -3.86 1.61 10.52
CA LYS A 490 -5.04 1.15 9.80
C LYS A 490 -6.25 1.91 10.31
N SER A 491 -7.14 2.33 9.41
CA SER A 491 -8.44 2.86 9.82
C SER A 491 -9.26 1.77 10.51
N ALA A 492 -9.83 2.08 11.68
CA ALA A 492 -10.62 1.16 12.50
C ALA A 492 -11.79 0.51 11.76
N SER A 493 -12.37 1.25 10.83
CA SER A 493 -13.49 0.84 9.99
C SER A 493 -13.27 1.30 8.56
N THR A 494 -14.09 0.76 7.65
CA THR A 494 -14.28 1.35 6.32
C THR A 494 -14.57 2.84 6.46
N GLN A 495 -13.84 3.65 5.72
CA GLN A 495 -14.04 5.08 5.58
C GLN A 495 -14.82 5.35 4.30
N SER A 496 -15.50 6.50 4.25
CA SER A 496 -16.22 6.94 3.07
C SER A 496 -16.01 8.42 2.79
N VAL A 497 -15.95 8.81 1.53
CA VAL A 497 -15.90 10.22 1.12
C VAL A 497 -16.70 10.41 -0.17
N LEU A 498 -17.61 11.37 -0.18
CA LEU A 498 -18.36 11.71 -1.40
C LEU A 498 -17.41 12.25 -2.46
N THR A 499 -17.69 11.96 -3.72
CA THR A 499 -16.92 12.52 -4.85
C THR A 499 -16.84 14.05 -4.76
N ARG A 500 -15.65 14.61 -5.00
CA ARG A 500 -15.26 16.03 -4.81
C ARG A 500 -15.12 16.50 -3.35
N ASN A 501 -15.63 15.75 -2.38
CA ASN A 501 -15.36 16.04 -0.97
C ASN A 501 -14.02 15.46 -0.54
N LYS A 502 -13.53 15.94 0.61
CA LYS A 502 -12.26 15.53 1.20
C LYS A 502 -12.42 15.16 2.66
N LYS A 503 -11.60 14.20 3.11
CA LYS A 503 -11.39 13.87 4.52
C LYS A 503 -9.91 14.03 4.85
N LEU A 504 -9.65 14.59 6.04
CA LEU A 504 -8.31 14.78 6.56
C LEU A 504 -8.08 13.81 7.71
N PHE A 505 -7.04 13.01 7.59
CA PHE A 505 -6.60 12.04 8.58
C PHE A 505 -5.26 12.45 9.16
N ARG A 506 -5.00 11.99 10.36
CA ARG A 506 -3.78 12.26 11.10
C ARG A 506 -3.22 10.95 11.66
N LEU A 507 -1.97 10.67 11.29
CA LEU A 507 -1.22 9.52 11.76
C LEU A 507 -0.19 10.02 12.76
N ASP A 508 -0.39 9.62 14.01
CA ASP A 508 0.45 10.00 15.13
C ASP A 508 1.55 8.96 15.33
N TYR A 509 2.81 9.35 15.11
CA TYR A 509 3.97 8.46 15.13
C TYR A 509 5.06 8.94 16.09
N CYS A 510 5.61 8.03 16.89
CA CYS A 510 6.78 8.29 17.74
C CYS A 510 8.08 7.96 16.98
N PHE A 511 8.75 8.98 16.45
CA PHE A 511 10.00 8.81 15.70
C PHE A 511 11.16 8.51 16.64
N GLY A 512 11.83 7.39 16.37
CA GLY A 512 13.11 7.05 16.96
C GLY A 512 14.27 7.89 16.40
N PRO A 513 15.52 7.56 16.74
CA PRO A 513 16.72 8.35 16.43
C PRO A 513 17.11 8.37 14.94
N SER A 514 16.52 7.52 14.08
CA SER A 514 16.95 7.41 12.67
C SER A 514 16.92 8.78 12.02
N HIS A 515 17.85 9.02 11.09
CA HIS A 515 17.91 10.28 10.35
C HIS A 515 16.92 10.32 9.19
N HIS A 516 16.48 9.16 8.73
CA HIS A 516 15.53 9.04 7.62
C HIS A 516 14.47 7.98 7.93
N TYR A 517 13.23 8.29 7.60
CA TYR A 517 12.12 7.35 7.61
C TYR A 517 11.42 7.38 6.26
N ASN A 518 11.07 6.20 5.75
CA ASN A 518 10.17 6.08 4.61
C ASN A 518 8.81 5.65 5.13
N VAL A 519 7.76 6.37 4.77
CA VAL A 519 6.38 6.04 5.12
C VAL A 519 5.64 5.74 3.83
N THR A 520 4.97 4.59 3.80
CA THR A 520 4.08 4.20 2.71
C THR A 520 2.65 4.32 3.19
N ILE A 521 1.86 5.16 2.53
CA ILE A 521 0.43 5.31 2.75
C ILE A 521 -0.30 4.63 1.60
N THR A 522 -1.24 3.74 1.92
CA THR A 522 -2.09 3.08 0.93
C THR A 522 -3.55 3.39 1.22
N VAL A 523 -4.29 3.81 0.20
CA VAL A 523 -5.74 3.91 0.21
C VAL A 523 -6.27 2.88 -0.78
N ILE A 524 -7.05 1.92 -0.30
CA ILE A 524 -7.64 0.86 -1.14
C ILE A 524 -9.15 1.01 -1.11
N ALA A 525 -9.78 1.07 -2.29
CA ALA A 525 -11.23 1.00 -2.42
C ALA A 525 -11.75 -0.31 -1.83
N ASN A 526 -12.86 -0.25 -1.09
CA ASN A 526 -13.53 -1.47 -0.60
C ASN A 526 -14.55 -2.01 -1.62
N ASP A 527 -14.71 -1.33 -2.76
CA ASP A 527 -15.54 -1.73 -3.88
C ASP A 527 -14.82 -1.54 -5.22
N GLN A 528 -15.54 -1.68 -6.33
CA GLN A 528 -14.99 -1.61 -7.69
C GLN A 528 -15.22 -0.25 -8.38
N GLN A 529 -15.98 0.65 -7.76
CA GLN A 529 -16.41 1.92 -8.36
C GLN A 529 -15.68 3.12 -7.74
N SER A 530 -15.20 2.98 -6.51
CA SER A 530 -14.57 4.05 -5.77
C SER A 530 -13.21 4.43 -6.36
N GLY A 531 -12.97 5.72 -6.49
CA GLY A 531 -11.68 6.29 -6.85
C GLY A 531 -11.23 7.33 -5.83
N PHE A 532 -9.92 7.62 -5.83
CA PHE A 532 -9.36 8.57 -4.86
C PHE A 532 -8.22 9.40 -5.46
N ALA A 533 -8.08 10.58 -4.86
CA ALA A 533 -6.85 11.35 -4.87
C ALA A 533 -6.35 11.48 -3.44
N THR A 534 -5.11 11.06 -3.20
CA THR A 534 -4.50 11.00 -1.87
C THR A 534 -3.28 11.91 -1.81
N TYR A 535 -3.23 12.73 -0.76
CA TYR A 535 -2.17 13.70 -0.51
C TYR A 535 -1.59 13.45 0.88
N VAL A 536 -0.27 13.39 1.00
CA VAL A 536 0.42 13.14 2.26
C VAL A 536 1.36 14.29 2.56
N CYS A 537 1.33 14.82 3.78
CA CYS A 537 2.11 15.98 4.18
C CYS A 537 2.92 15.72 5.44
N SER A 538 4.19 16.13 5.40
CA SER A 538 5.05 16.19 6.59
C SER A 538 4.73 17.43 7.43
N LYS A 539 5.22 17.43 8.67
CA LYS A 539 5.14 18.59 9.57
C LYS A 539 5.74 19.85 8.96
N THR A 540 6.93 19.76 8.35
CA THR A 540 7.60 20.92 7.74
C THR A 540 6.80 21.53 6.61
N TYR A 541 6.13 20.69 5.81
CA TYR A 541 5.25 21.17 4.75
C TYR A 541 4.10 22.00 5.32
N VAL A 542 3.39 21.43 6.30
CA VAL A 542 2.25 22.10 6.95
C VAL A 542 2.69 23.38 7.67
N ALA A 543 3.85 23.39 8.32
CA ALA A 543 4.39 24.59 8.96
C ALA A 543 4.67 25.73 7.96
N LYS A 544 5.10 25.40 6.73
CA LYS A 544 5.39 26.39 5.68
C LYS A 544 4.14 26.86 4.92
N LYS A 545 3.15 25.98 4.73
CA LYS A 545 1.97 26.23 3.88
C LYS A 545 0.67 26.48 4.64
N GLY A 546 0.66 26.20 5.94
CA GLY A 546 -0.51 26.34 6.83
C GLY A 546 -1.50 25.18 6.74
N THR A 547 -1.49 24.39 5.66
CA THR A 547 -2.41 23.27 5.46
C THR A 547 -1.76 22.15 4.64
N CYS A 548 -2.27 20.94 4.78
CA CYS A 548 -1.95 19.85 3.86
C CYS A 548 -2.90 19.95 2.68
N ASP A 549 -2.43 20.41 1.52
CA ASP A 549 -3.26 20.70 0.35
C ASP A 549 -2.80 19.96 -0.92
N VAL A 550 -3.44 20.30 -2.04
CA VAL A 550 -3.21 19.69 -3.35
C VAL A 550 -1.84 20.01 -3.94
N LEU A 551 -1.05 20.89 -3.31
CA LEU A 551 0.30 21.28 -3.70
C LEU A 551 1.36 20.57 -2.87
N THR A 552 0.98 19.58 -2.04
CA THR A 552 1.98 18.73 -1.38
C THR A 552 2.79 18.00 -2.45
N PRO A 553 4.10 17.79 -2.24
CA PRO A 553 4.91 17.02 -3.18
C PRO A 553 4.63 15.51 -3.14
N ASN A 554 4.03 15.00 -2.05
CA ASN A 554 3.76 13.57 -1.90
C ASN A 554 2.27 13.30 -2.14
N PHE A 555 1.93 12.75 -3.30
CA PHE A 555 0.55 12.46 -3.67
C PHE A 555 0.45 11.30 -4.66
N ASP A 556 -0.76 10.77 -4.76
CA ASP A 556 -1.23 9.91 -5.83
C ASP A 556 -2.62 10.41 -6.22
N ILE A 557 -2.73 10.94 -7.42
CA ILE A 557 -3.96 11.56 -7.95
C ILE A 557 -4.44 10.82 -9.20
N SER A 558 -4.19 9.52 -9.23
CA SER A 558 -4.52 8.67 -10.35
C SER A 558 -6.03 8.44 -10.54
N GLY A 559 -6.84 8.75 -9.50
CA GLY A 559 -8.28 8.53 -9.51
C GLY A 559 -8.69 7.06 -9.48
N GLY A 560 -7.73 6.16 -9.27
CA GLY A 560 -7.95 4.71 -9.28
C GLY A 560 -8.49 4.15 -7.96
N ALA A 561 -8.84 2.87 -8.00
CA ALA A 561 -9.30 2.09 -6.85
C ALA A 561 -8.21 1.80 -5.81
N VAL A 562 -6.96 2.19 -6.08
CA VAL A 562 -5.82 2.09 -5.18
C VAL A 562 -4.99 3.35 -5.35
N ASN A 563 -4.62 4.00 -4.24
CA ASN A 563 -3.57 5.01 -4.22
C ASN A 563 -2.43 4.55 -3.31
N VAL A 564 -1.20 4.72 -3.77
CA VAL A 564 0.01 4.42 -2.98
C VAL A 564 0.91 5.65 -2.98
N VAL A 565 1.09 6.25 -1.81
CA VAL A 565 1.95 7.43 -1.63
C VAL A 565 3.16 7.05 -0.78
N LEU A 566 4.35 7.22 -1.35
CA LEU A 566 5.62 7.09 -0.65
C LEU A 566 6.08 8.48 -0.20
N MET A 567 6.44 8.62 1.08
CA MET A 567 6.97 9.86 1.63
C MET A 567 8.23 9.59 2.43
N GLY A 568 9.33 10.27 2.08
CA GLY A 568 10.53 10.35 2.90
C GLY A 568 10.43 11.45 3.94
N LEU A 569 10.98 11.19 5.14
CA LEU A 569 11.14 12.18 6.21
C LEU A 569 12.63 12.30 6.51
N ASP A 570 13.19 13.51 6.36
CA ASP A 570 14.64 13.74 6.34
C ASP A 570 15.19 14.27 7.68
N GLY A 571 14.60 13.83 8.79
CA GLY A 571 15.10 14.13 10.13
C GLY A 571 14.11 14.84 11.06
N PRO A 572 14.56 15.23 12.27
CA PRO A 572 13.72 15.76 13.35
C PRO A 572 12.81 16.93 13.00
N GLN A 573 13.18 17.76 12.02
CA GLN A 573 12.35 18.86 11.55
C GLN A 573 11.02 18.38 10.93
N ASP A 574 11.05 17.22 10.26
CA ASP A 574 9.89 16.60 9.62
C ASP A 574 9.07 15.74 10.59
N TYR A 575 9.62 15.43 11.78
CA TYR A 575 8.98 14.58 12.79
C TYR A 575 7.81 15.30 13.45
N GLY A 576 6.62 14.79 13.17
CA GLY A 576 5.33 15.30 13.61
C GLY A 576 4.21 14.39 13.13
N PRO A 577 2.95 14.77 13.38
CA PRO A 577 1.82 14.07 12.81
C PRO A 577 1.91 14.10 11.29
N ILE A 578 1.77 12.94 10.66
CA ILE A 578 1.64 12.83 9.21
C ILE A 578 0.17 13.11 8.88
N LEU A 579 -0.08 14.11 8.04
CA LEU A 579 -1.43 14.41 7.59
C LEU A 579 -1.69 13.73 6.25
N VAL A 580 -2.82 13.05 6.14
CA VAL A 580 -3.27 12.39 4.92
C VAL A 580 -4.62 12.98 4.52
N ARG A 581 -4.68 13.65 3.37
CA ARG A 581 -5.93 14.14 2.80
C ARG A 581 -6.36 13.16 1.71
N VAL A 582 -7.54 12.55 1.88
CA VAL A 582 -8.18 11.71 0.87
C VAL A 582 -9.35 12.48 0.28
N ARG A 583 -9.31 12.72 -1.02
CA ARG A 583 -10.41 13.28 -1.80
C ARG A 583 -11.10 12.16 -2.56
N GLY A 584 -12.43 12.13 -2.49
CA GLY A 584 -13.23 11.24 -3.33
C GLY A 584 -13.09 11.66 -4.78
N ASP A 585 -12.59 10.75 -5.61
CA ASP A 585 -12.47 10.92 -7.04
C ASP A 585 -13.26 9.80 -7.74
N GLY A 586 -13.82 10.03 -8.92
CA GLY A 586 -14.72 9.02 -9.50
C GLY A 586 -16.01 9.62 -10.04
N ARG A 587 -17.05 8.79 -10.14
CA ARG A 587 -18.37 9.24 -10.63
C ARG A 587 -19.01 10.19 -9.59
N TYR A 588 -19.54 11.31 -10.07
CA TYR A 588 -20.14 12.31 -9.20
C TYR A 588 -21.31 11.76 -8.38
N GLY A 589 -21.46 12.27 -7.15
CA GLY A 589 -22.55 11.88 -6.23
C GLY A 589 -22.38 10.51 -5.57
N LEU A 590 -21.38 9.72 -5.96
CA LEU A 590 -21.10 8.44 -5.32
C LEU A 590 -20.34 8.62 -4.01
N SER A 591 -20.63 7.73 -3.07
CA SER A 591 -19.81 7.53 -1.87
C SER A 591 -18.66 6.61 -2.22
N ASN A 592 -17.43 7.11 -2.08
CA ASN A 592 -16.23 6.33 -2.31
C ASN A 592 -15.79 5.69 -1.00
N ASN A 593 -15.84 4.36 -0.93
CA ASN A 593 -15.55 3.60 0.30
C ASN A 593 -14.13 3.05 0.25
N PHE A 594 -13.37 3.21 1.33
CA PHE A 594 -11.96 2.82 1.37
C PHE A 594 -11.49 2.38 2.74
N THR A 595 -10.37 1.68 2.72
CA THR A 595 -9.52 1.44 3.88
C THR A 595 -8.24 2.26 3.72
N LEU A 596 -7.89 3.02 4.75
CA LEU A 596 -6.62 3.75 4.84
C LEU A 596 -5.66 2.94 5.68
N ALA A 597 -4.47 2.67 5.14
CA ALA A 597 -3.39 2.05 5.89
C ALA A 597 -2.07 2.78 5.68
N GLY A 598 -1.18 2.63 6.64
CA GLY A 598 0.16 3.18 6.60
C GLY A 598 1.16 2.22 7.22
N SER A 599 2.34 2.14 6.63
CA SER A 599 3.48 1.44 7.20
C SER A 599 4.67 2.40 7.20
N ALA A 600 5.41 2.43 8.30
CA ALA A 600 6.74 3.02 8.33
C ALA A 600 7.76 1.88 8.26
N PRO A 601 8.19 1.45 7.06
CA PRO A 601 9.35 0.59 6.98
C PRO A 601 10.53 1.32 7.62
N TYR A 602 11.04 0.79 8.72
CA TYR A 602 12.41 1.05 9.09
C TYR A 602 13.26 0.58 7.92
N THR A 603 14.08 1.47 7.38
CA THR A 603 15.26 1.07 6.63
C THR A 603 16.13 0.27 7.59
N ILE A 604 16.05 -1.05 7.49
CA ILE A 604 17.12 -1.92 7.97
C ILE A 604 18.32 -1.56 7.08
N PHE A 605 19.29 -0.89 7.68
CA PHE A 605 20.61 -0.68 7.06
C PHE A 605 21.34 -2.01 6.92
#